data_AF-A0A936JQR0-F1
#
_entry.id   AF-A0A936JQR0-F1
#
_cell.length_a   1.000
_cell.length_b   1.000
_cell.length_c   1.000
_cell.angle_alpha   90.00
_cell.angle_beta   90.00
_cell.angle_gamma   90.00
#
_symmetry.space_group_name_H-M   'P 1'
#
loop_
_entity.id
_entity.type
_entity.pdbx_description
1 polymer ?
#
loop_
_entity_poly.entity_id
_entity_poly.type
_entity_poly.pdbx_seq_one_letter_code
_entity_poly.pdbx_strand_id
1 'polypeptide(L)'
;MSDFSEEFHAYCPECFIFVGAAKLQPCAINVLKILYELLLMTTATLYLLSGSADEISRRHRLNSPRIVAFSEKQILHIGQTIALLRADTSDEIYFGAKALELQRYHQILKGMMLLAGKKRGALIDENGVSLPYSRSRVVFMDSFRLAGEICAAVWVVCAAVVELGLRRE
;
A
#
# COMPACT_ATOMS: atom_id res chain seq x y z
N MET A 1 -11.95 -21.99 -27.49
CA MET A 1 -13.21 -21.73 -26.75
C MET A 1 -13.36 -22.60 -25.51
N SER A 2 -12.60 -23.69 -25.37
CA SER A 2 -12.56 -24.55 -24.17
C SER A 2 -11.84 -23.94 -22.98
N ASP A 3 -10.72 -23.22 -23.20
CA ASP A 3 -9.81 -22.87 -22.09
C ASP A 3 -10.36 -21.77 -21.16
N PHE A 4 -11.16 -20.84 -21.69
CA PHE A 4 -11.72 -19.75 -20.89
C PHE A 4 -12.81 -20.21 -19.91
N SER A 5 -13.50 -21.32 -20.24
CA SER A 5 -14.52 -21.92 -19.36
C SER A 5 -13.90 -22.56 -18.12
N GLU A 6 -12.72 -23.17 -18.26
CA GLU A 6 -12.03 -23.85 -17.16
C GLU A 6 -11.33 -22.85 -16.21
N GLU A 7 -10.75 -21.76 -16.74
CA GLU A 7 -10.15 -20.69 -15.91
C GLU A 7 -11.18 -19.91 -15.10
N PHE A 8 -12.38 -19.68 -15.65
CA PHE A 8 -13.48 -19.01 -14.92
C PHE A 8 -14.05 -19.90 -13.79
N HIS A 9 -14.00 -21.22 -13.97
CA HIS A 9 -14.45 -22.21 -12.98
C HIS A 9 -13.62 -22.18 -11.68
N ALA A 10 -12.33 -21.82 -11.78
CA ALA A 10 -11.41 -21.82 -10.64
C ALA A 10 -11.63 -20.62 -9.69
N TYR A 11 -12.20 -19.51 -10.17
CA TYR A 11 -12.26 -18.25 -9.43
C TYR A 11 -13.63 -17.87 -8.87
N CYS A 12 -14.74 -18.44 -9.39
CA CYS A 12 -16.07 -18.17 -8.82
C CYS A 12 -17.12 -19.25 -9.21
N PRO A 13 -17.37 -20.29 -8.39
CA PRO A 13 -18.35 -21.33 -8.71
C PRO A 13 -19.80 -20.82 -8.74
N GLU A 14 -20.10 -19.69 -8.08
CA GLU A 14 -21.47 -19.12 -8.01
C GLU A 14 -21.85 -18.28 -9.25
N CYS A 15 -20.87 -17.79 -10.02
CA CYS A 15 -21.17 -16.97 -11.21
C CYS A 15 -21.61 -17.80 -12.42
N PHE A 16 -21.33 -19.10 -12.44
CA PHE A 16 -21.65 -19.97 -13.58
C PHE A 16 -23.17 -20.26 -13.71
N ILE A 17 -23.92 -20.17 -12.61
CA ILE A 17 -25.38 -20.41 -12.61
C ILE A 17 -26.09 -19.38 -13.51
N PHE A 18 -25.56 -18.15 -13.63
CA PHE A 18 -26.14 -17.13 -14.50
C PHE A 18 -25.70 -17.24 -15.97
N VAL A 19 -24.55 -17.85 -16.27
CA VAL A 19 -24.01 -17.95 -17.63
C VAL A 19 -24.53 -19.20 -18.34
N GLY A 20 -24.76 -20.30 -17.62
CA GLY A 20 -25.27 -21.55 -18.20
C GLY A 20 -26.68 -21.49 -18.78
N ALA A 21 -27.50 -20.50 -18.38
CA ALA A 21 -28.89 -20.36 -18.82
C ALA A 21 -29.07 -19.48 -20.08
N ALA A 22 -28.06 -18.70 -20.48
CA ALA A 22 -28.16 -17.77 -21.59
C ALA A 22 -27.17 -18.13 -22.69
N LYS A 23 -27.66 -18.43 -23.90
CA LYS A 23 -26.86 -18.40 -25.14
C LYS A 23 -26.36 -16.96 -25.35
N LEU A 24 -25.28 -16.57 -24.69
CA LEU A 24 -24.65 -15.27 -24.88
C LEU A 24 -23.99 -15.24 -26.27
N GLN A 25 -24.43 -14.30 -27.11
CA GLN A 25 -23.77 -14.00 -28.39
C GLN A 25 -22.30 -13.61 -28.15
N PRO A 26 -21.38 -13.94 -29.08
CA PRO A 26 -19.94 -13.67 -28.93
C PRO A 26 -19.61 -12.18 -28.66
N CYS A 27 -20.50 -11.27 -29.04
CA CYS A 27 -20.42 -9.84 -28.77
C CYS A 27 -20.46 -9.54 -27.26
N ALA A 28 -21.34 -10.21 -26.52
CA ALA A 28 -21.55 -9.96 -25.10
C ALA A 28 -20.40 -10.47 -24.23
N ILE A 29 -19.73 -11.56 -24.65
CA ILE A 29 -18.53 -12.08 -23.99
C ILE A 29 -17.37 -11.09 -24.11
N ASN A 30 -17.16 -10.50 -25.29
CA ASN A 30 -16.14 -9.47 -25.47
C ASN A 30 -16.42 -8.22 -24.64
N VAL A 31 -17.69 -7.79 -24.55
CA VAL A 31 -18.08 -6.65 -23.72
C VAL A 31 -17.88 -6.96 -22.23
N LEU A 32 -18.21 -8.17 -21.78
CA LEU A 32 -17.98 -8.59 -20.39
C LEU A 32 -16.48 -8.65 -20.07
N LYS A 33 -15.65 -9.14 -21.00
CA LYS A 33 -14.20 -9.15 -20.86
C LYS A 33 -13.62 -7.73 -20.79
N ILE A 34 -14.08 -6.82 -21.64
CA ILE A 34 -13.68 -5.41 -21.62
C ILE A 34 -14.12 -4.73 -20.32
N LEU A 35 -15.36 -4.98 -19.87
CA LEU A 35 -15.86 -4.48 -18.59
C LEU A 35 -15.07 -5.04 -17.41
N TYR A 36 -14.69 -6.33 -17.45
CA TYR A 36 -13.88 -6.97 -16.43
C TYR A 36 -12.46 -6.39 -16.40
N GLU A 37 -11.82 -6.24 -17.55
CA GLU A 37 -10.51 -5.56 -17.70
C GLU A 37 -10.58 -4.11 -17.19
N LEU A 38 -11.65 -3.36 -17.53
CA LEU A 38 -11.89 -1.99 -17.05
C LEU A 38 -12.17 -1.92 -15.54
N LEU A 39 -12.85 -2.92 -14.97
CA LEU A 39 -13.11 -3.01 -13.52
C LEU A 39 -11.87 -3.46 -12.74
N LEU A 40 -10.95 -4.20 -13.37
CA LEU A 40 -9.72 -4.72 -12.75
C LEU A 40 -8.49 -3.85 -12.94
N MET A 41 -8.57 -2.80 -13.75
CA MET A 41 -7.53 -1.79 -13.86
C MET A 41 -7.43 -0.95 -12.56
N THR A 42 -6.90 -1.58 -11.52
CA THR A 42 -6.36 -0.89 -10.36
C THR A 42 -5.17 -0.07 -10.85
N THR A 43 -5.33 1.25 -10.79
CA THR A 43 -4.28 2.17 -11.24
C THR A 43 -3.22 2.28 -10.15
N ALA A 44 -1.98 1.94 -10.49
CA ALA A 44 -0.86 1.94 -9.56
C ALA A 44 0.17 2.99 -9.96
N THR A 45 0.65 3.77 -8.99
CA THR A 45 1.82 4.65 -9.17
C THR A 45 3.00 4.09 -8.39
N LEU A 46 4.16 3.98 -9.03
CA LEU A 46 5.43 3.63 -8.42
C LEU A 46 6.32 4.87 -8.29
N TYR A 47 6.48 5.37 -7.08
CA TYR A 47 7.47 6.39 -6.73
C TYR A 47 8.82 5.72 -6.50
N LEU A 48 9.75 5.92 -7.45
CA LEU A 48 11.06 5.29 -7.42
C LEU A 48 12.05 6.15 -6.65
N LEU A 49 12.45 5.68 -5.47
CA LEU A 49 13.48 6.29 -4.61
C LEU A 49 14.90 6.00 -5.08
N SER A 50 15.13 4.73 -5.42
CA SER A 50 16.41 4.20 -5.86
C SER A 50 16.18 2.83 -6.50
N GLY A 51 17.07 2.41 -7.40
CA GLY A 51 17.00 1.12 -8.06
C GLY A 51 16.33 1.14 -9.44
N SER A 52 15.95 -0.04 -9.91
CA SER A 52 15.34 -0.30 -11.20
C SER A 52 13.82 -0.49 -11.06
N ALA A 53 13.04 0.39 -11.68
CA ALA A 53 11.58 0.28 -11.70
C ALA A 53 11.11 -1.02 -12.39
N ASP A 54 11.85 -1.52 -13.39
CA ASP A 54 11.50 -2.73 -14.12
C ASP A 54 11.64 -3.97 -13.25
N GLU A 55 12.72 -4.06 -12.45
CA GLU A 55 12.96 -5.17 -11.55
C GLU A 55 11.89 -5.20 -10.45
N ILE A 56 11.61 -4.05 -9.84
CA ILE A 56 10.58 -3.90 -8.81
C ILE A 56 9.19 -4.26 -9.37
N SER A 57 8.84 -3.73 -10.56
CA SER A 57 7.54 -3.99 -11.18
C SER A 57 7.34 -5.46 -11.51
N ARG A 58 8.37 -6.14 -12.04
CA ARG A 58 8.34 -7.59 -12.30
C ARG A 58 8.24 -8.39 -11.01
N ARG A 59 9.01 -8.02 -9.98
CA ARG A 59 9.09 -8.76 -8.72
C ARG A 59 7.77 -8.73 -7.95
N HIS A 60 7.12 -7.58 -7.92
CA HIS A 60 5.85 -7.37 -7.21
C HIS A 60 4.61 -7.52 -8.11
N ARG A 61 4.80 -7.95 -9.37
CA ARG A 61 3.74 -8.16 -10.38
C ARG A 61 2.82 -6.93 -10.53
N LEU A 62 3.42 -5.75 -10.57
CA LEU A 62 2.68 -4.51 -10.77
C LEU A 62 2.23 -4.43 -12.23
N ASN A 63 0.92 -4.30 -12.45
CA ASN A 63 0.34 -4.17 -13.78
C ASN A 63 0.60 -2.77 -14.34
N SER A 64 1.72 -2.59 -15.05
CA SER A 64 2.09 -1.36 -15.77
C SER A 64 1.93 -0.09 -14.91
N PRO A 65 2.68 0.03 -13.80
CA PRO A 65 2.54 1.17 -12.91
C PRO A 65 3.05 2.45 -13.56
N ARG A 66 2.43 3.58 -13.24
CA ARG A 66 2.97 4.90 -13.57
C ARG A 66 4.23 5.14 -12.76
N ILE A 67 5.38 5.27 -13.41
CA ILE A 67 6.66 5.49 -12.72
C ILE A 67 6.89 6.99 -12.52
N VAL A 68 7.17 7.38 -11.28
CA VAL A 68 7.53 8.75 -10.91
C VAL A 68 8.86 8.72 -10.17
N ALA A 69 9.87 9.42 -10.71
CA ALA A 69 11.14 9.55 -10.01
C ALA A 69 10.94 10.37 -8.72
N PHE A 70 11.41 9.84 -7.59
CA PHE A 70 11.21 10.44 -6.28
C PHE A 70 12.54 10.47 -5.53
N SER A 71 13.00 11.63 -5.09
CA SER A 71 14.28 11.73 -4.39
C SER A 71 14.10 11.76 -2.88
N GLU A 72 15.09 11.29 -2.12
CA GLU A 72 15.06 11.40 -0.65
C GLU A 72 14.96 12.85 -0.17
N LYS A 73 15.50 13.80 -0.94
CA LYS A 73 15.39 15.25 -0.63
C LYS A 73 13.93 15.72 -0.62
N GLN A 74 13.05 15.11 -1.42
CA GLN A 74 11.63 15.43 -1.43
C GLN A 74 10.90 14.94 -0.16
N ILE A 75 11.41 13.91 0.51
CA ILE A 75 10.88 13.46 1.82
C ILE A 75 11.02 14.56 2.87
N LEU A 76 12.08 15.36 2.80
CA LEU A 76 12.29 16.49 3.71
C LEU A 76 11.27 17.63 3.47
N HIS A 77 10.73 17.75 2.26
CA HIS A 77 9.68 18.69 1.91
C HIS A 77 8.29 18.06 2.06
N ILE A 78 7.93 17.73 3.30
CA ILE A 78 6.71 16.98 3.66
C ILE A 78 5.45 17.58 3.01
N GLY A 79 5.25 18.90 3.10
CA GLY A 79 4.06 19.55 2.55
C GLY A 79 3.91 19.40 1.03
N GLN A 80 5.02 19.52 0.29
CA GLN A 80 5.04 19.37 -1.16
C GLN A 80 4.81 17.92 -1.57
N THR A 81 5.41 16.97 -0.86
CA THR A 81 5.21 15.54 -1.09
C THR A 81 3.77 15.12 -0.80
N ILE A 82 3.16 15.64 0.26
CA ILE A 82 1.73 15.39 0.55
C ILE A 82 0.84 15.96 -0.56
N ALA A 83 1.13 17.17 -1.05
CA ALA A 83 0.37 17.76 -2.15
C ALA A 83 0.50 16.94 -3.45
N LEU A 84 1.72 16.47 -3.75
CA LEU A 84 2.00 15.58 -4.88
C LEU A 84 1.21 14.27 -4.78
N LEU A 85 1.25 13.62 -3.62
CA LEU A 85 0.52 12.38 -3.35
C LEU A 85 -0.99 12.58 -3.40
N ARG A 86 -1.49 13.73 -2.94
CA ARG A 86 -2.92 14.06 -2.99
C ARG A 86 -3.41 14.31 -4.42
N ALA A 87 -2.57 14.90 -5.27
CA ALA A 87 -2.86 15.14 -6.67
C ALA A 87 -2.83 13.84 -7.51
N ASP A 88 -2.15 12.79 -7.03
CA ASP A 88 -2.15 11.50 -7.69
C ASP A 88 -3.55 10.86 -7.60
N THR A 89 -4.09 10.40 -8.73
CA THR A 89 -5.41 9.76 -8.82
C THR A 89 -5.34 8.24 -8.70
N SER A 90 -4.14 7.66 -8.66
CA SER A 90 -3.96 6.21 -8.54
C SER A 90 -4.55 5.65 -7.25
N ASP A 91 -5.18 4.48 -7.38
CA ASP A 91 -5.81 3.73 -6.29
C ASP A 91 -4.76 3.19 -5.31
N GLU A 92 -3.63 2.73 -5.86
CA GLU A 92 -2.53 2.14 -5.11
C GLU A 92 -1.23 2.91 -5.36
N ILE A 93 -0.54 3.24 -4.27
CA ILE A 93 0.74 3.95 -4.32
C ILE A 93 1.84 3.07 -3.74
N TYR A 94 2.90 2.91 -4.52
CA TYR A 94 4.07 2.15 -4.16
C TYR A 94 5.29 3.06 -4.08
N PHE A 95 6.09 2.88 -3.03
CA PHE A 95 7.41 3.48 -2.92
C PHE A 95 8.45 2.40 -3.16
N GLY A 96 9.18 2.48 -4.26
CA GLY A 96 10.20 1.52 -4.68
C GLY A 96 11.59 1.96 -4.25
N ALA A 97 12.35 1.08 -3.63
CA ALA A 97 13.76 1.31 -3.31
C ALA A 97 14.62 0.09 -3.68
N LYS A 98 15.93 0.29 -3.83
CA LYS A 98 16.87 -0.82 -4.07
C LYS A 98 16.86 -1.85 -2.93
N ALA A 99 16.92 -1.37 -1.68
CA ALA A 99 16.81 -2.20 -0.49
C ALA A 99 16.07 -1.43 0.60
N LEU A 100 14.98 -1.98 1.11
CA LEU A 100 14.18 -1.34 2.15
C LEU A 100 14.96 -1.21 3.47
N GLU A 101 15.79 -2.20 3.83
CA GLU A 101 16.55 -2.18 5.09
C GLU A 101 17.43 -0.94 5.28
N LEU A 102 17.92 -0.36 4.19
CA LEU A 102 18.77 0.84 4.22
C LEU A 102 17.97 2.14 4.40
N GLN A 103 16.66 2.10 4.18
CA GLN A 103 15.83 3.28 4.12
C GLN A 103 15.37 3.69 5.52
N ARG A 104 15.80 4.84 6.02
CA ARG A 104 15.43 5.27 7.40
C ARG A 104 14.02 5.86 7.50
N TYR A 105 13.41 6.19 6.36
CA TYR A 105 12.22 7.04 6.29
C TYR A 105 10.90 6.30 6.09
N HIS A 106 10.84 4.98 6.33
CA HIS A 106 9.61 4.17 6.14
C HIS A 106 8.40 4.74 6.86
N GLN A 107 8.55 5.12 8.13
CA GLN A 107 7.46 5.65 8.94
C GLN A 107 6.97 7.00 8.42
N ILE A 108 7.90 7.87 7.99
CA ILE A 108 7.57 9.17 7.42
C ILE A 108 6.79 9.00 6.11
N LEU A 109 7.22 8.09 5.23
CA LEU A 109 6.51 7.79 3.97
C LEU A 109 5.09 7.28 4.23
N LYS A 110 4.91 6.34 5.16
CA LYS A 110 3.57 5.86 5.57
C LYS A 110 2.72 6.99 6.15
N GLY A 111 3.31 7.87 6.96
CA GLY A 111 2.65 9.05 7.50
C GLY A 111 2.22 10.03 6.40
N MET A 112 3.07 10.29 5.41
CA MET A 112 2.72 11.15 4.27
C MET A 112 1.62 10.55 3.42
N MET A 113 1.60 9.23 3.19
CA MET A 113 0.50 8.54 2.50
C MET A 113 -0.82 8.68 3.28
N LEU A 114 -0.77 8.58 4.62
CA LEU A 114 -1.93 8.78 5.48
C LEU A 114 -2.46 10.21 5.39
N LEU A 115 -1.59 11.21 5.51
CA LEU A 115 -1.95 12.63 5.44
C LEU A 115 -2.42 13.06 4.04
N ALA A 116 -1.92 12.39 3.00
CA ALA A 116 -2.41 12.56 1.63
C ALA A 116 -3.79 11.91 1.40
N GLY A 117 -4.27 11.09 2.35
CA GLY A 117 -5.57 10.43 2.28
C GLY A 117 -5.58 9.13 1.49
N LYS A 118 -4.40 8.55 1.21
CA LYS A 118 -4.28 7.32 0.42
C LYS A 118 -4.79 6.12 1.20
N LYS A 119 -5.59 5.28 0.53
CA LYS A 119 -6.28 4.13 1.14
C LYS A 119 -5.37 2.91 1.20
N ARG A 120 -4.61 2.65 0.13
CA ARG A 120 -3.77 1.46 -0.06
C ARG A 120 -2.43 1.82 -0.66
N GLY A 121 -1.44 0.97 -0.42
CA GLY A 121 -0.12 1.06 -1.00
C GLY A 121 0.90 0.22 -0.25
N ALA A 122 2.17 0.32 -0.63
CA ALA A 122 3.25 -0.38 0.06
C ALA A 122 4.60 0.29 -0.19
N LEU A 123 5.56 0.03 0.68
CA LEU A 123 6.96 0.21 0.31
C LEU A 123 7.51 -1.14 -0.17
N ILE A 124 8.18 -1.14 -1.31
CA ILE A 124 8.61 -2.36 -1.99
C ILE A 124 10.08 -2.23 -2.42
N ASP A 125 10.79 -3.35 -2.46
CA ASP A 125 12.17 -3.39 -2.96
C ASP A 125 12.40 -4.36 -4.11
N GLU A 126 13.62 -4.32 -4.66
CA GLU A 126 14.10 -5.25 -5.69
C GLU A 126 14.21 -6.69 -5.17
N ASN A 127 14.50 -6.87 -3.88
CA ASN A 127 14.68 -8.20 -3.27
C ASN A 127 13.35 -8.96 -3.09
N GLY A 128 12.22 -8.26 -3.17
CA GLY A 128 10.88 -8.81 -2.99
C GLY A 128 10.30 -8.61 -1.58
N VAL A 129 10.97 -7.81 -0.74
CA VAL A 129 10.41 -7.35 0.53
C VAL A 129 9.32 -6.33 0.24
N SER A 130 8.21 -6.47 0.95
CA SER A 130 7.07 -5.56 0.88
C SER A 130 6.63 -5.19 2.28
N LEU A 131 6.57 -3.88 2.52
CA LEU A 131 6.01 -3.28 3.73
C LEU A 131 4.66 -2.68 3.38
N PRO A 132 3.56 -3.44 3.53
CA PRO A 132 2.24 -2.95 3.16
C PRO A 132 1.84 -1.75 4.03
N TYR A 133 1.16 -0.81 3.39
CA TYR A 133 0.50 0.32 4.02
C TYR A 133 -1.02 0.13 3.89
N SER A 134 -1.69 0.25 5.04
CA SER A 134 -3.15 0.31 5.09
C SER A 134 -3.57 1.41 6.04
N ARG A 135 -4.48 2.27 5.58
CA ARG A 135 -5.01 3.39 6.38
C ARG A 135 -5.60 2.90 7.71
N SER A 136 -6.31 1.77 7.71
CA SER A 136 -6.90 1.22 8.93
C SER A 136 -5.83 0.70 9.90
N ARG A 137 -4.78 0.06 9.40
CA ARG A 137 -3.67 -0.43 10.23
C ARG A 137 -2.93 0.72 10.91
N VAL A 138 -2.65 1.79 10.17
CA VAL A 138 -1.94 2.95 10.74
C VAL A 138 -2.81 3.65 11.80
N VAL A 139 -4.09 3.90 11.51
CA VAL A 139 -4.98 4.59 12.46
C VAL A 139 -5.26 3.73 13.70
N PHE A 140 -5.55 2.45 13.55
CA PHE A 140 -6.03 1.60 14.65
C PHE A 140 -4.97 0.72 15.34
N MET A 141 -3.84 0.41 14.71
CA MET A 141 -2.77 -0.35 15.38
C MET A 141 -1.59 0.54 15.76
N ASP A 142 -1.05 1.31 14.80
CA ASP A 142 0.18 2.06 15.04
C ASP A 142 -0.05 3.23 16.03
N SER A 143 -1.21 3.90 15.98
CA SER A 143 -1.57 4.94 16.96
C SER A 143 -1.71 4.41 18.39
N PHE A 144 -2.34 3.24 18.56
CA PHE A 144 -2.53 2.64 19.89
C PHE A 144 -1.23 2.11 20.48
N ARG A 145 -0.36 1.55 19.63
CA ARG A 145 0.98 1.14 20.03
C ARG A 145 1.81 2.35 20.51
N LEU A 146 1.79 3.45 19.74
CA LEU A 146 2.45 4.69 20.13
C LEU A 146 1.89 5.26 21.43
N ALA A 147 0.56 5.26 21.59
CA ALA A 147 -0.09 5.70 22.83
C ALA A 147 0.32 4.85 24.04
N GLY A 148 0.42 3.52 23.85
CA GLY A 148 0.91 2.60 24.88
C GLY A 148 2.36 2.89 25.28
N GLU A 149 3.24 3.15 24.31
CA GLU A 149 4.64 3.51 24.56
C GLU A 149 4.76 4.83 25.33
N ILE A 150 3.94 5.84 25.01
CA ILE A 150 3.88 7.11 25.74
C ILE A 150 3.39 6.89 27.18
N CYS A 151 2.32 6.13 27.38
CA CYS A 151 1.81 5.81 28.72
C CYS A 151 2.84 5.07 29.57
N ALA A 152 3.57 4.11 28.98
CA ALA A 152 4.65 3.40 29.67
C ALA A 152 5.80 4.34 30.05
N ALA A 153 6.21 5.25 29.16
CA ALA A 153 7.24 6.23 29.45
C ALA A 153 6.84 7.17 30.59
N VAL A 154 5.59 7.68 30.58
CA VAL A 154 5.05 8.52 31.65
C VAL A 154 5.00 7.77 32.98
N TRP A 155 4.55 6.51 32.97
CA TRP A 155 4.51 5.67 34.18
C TRP A 155 5.90 5.49 34.80
N VAL A 156 6.92 5.19 33.99
CA VAL A 156 8.30 5.04 34.47
C VAL A 156 8.81 6.31 35.13
N VAL A 157 8.54 7.47 34.54
CA VAL A 157 8.92 8.76 35.12
C VAL A 157 8.19 9.00 36.45
N CYS A 158 6.88 8.76 36.51
CA CYS A 158 6.11 8.91 37.74
C CYS A 158 6.58 7.96 38.85
N ALA A 159 6.84 6.69 38.54
CA ALA A 159 7.36 5.70 39.48
C ALA A 159 8.73 6.13 40.03
N ALA A 160 9.64 6.56 39.16
CA ALA A 160 10.94 7.05 39.56
C ALA A 160 10.87 8.30 40.47
N VAL A 161 9.93 9.22 40.20
CA VAL A 161 9.71 10.42 41.03
C VAL A 161 9.19 10.05 42.42
N VAL A 162 8.24 9.11 42.51
CA VAL A 162 7.73 8.61 43.81
C VAL A 162 8.85 7.92 44.59
N GLU A 163 9.67 7.10 43.93
CA GLU A 163 10.76 6.38 44.58
C GLU A 163 11.90 7.31 45.05
N LEU A 164 12.18 8.38 44.30
CA LEU A 164 13.11 9.43 44.72
C LEU A 164 12.55 10.32 45.83
N GLY A 165 11.23 10.52 45.87
CA GLY A 165 10.54 11.23 46.95
C GLY A 165 10.58 10.46 48.26
N LEU A 166 10.35 9.15 48.22
CA LEU A 166 10.39 8.24 49.38
C LEU A 166 11.78 8.05 49.98
N ARG A 167 12.86 8.32 49.23
CA ARG A 167 14.25 8.25 49.74
C ARG A 167 14.74 9.54 50.41
N ARG A 168 13.94 10.61 50.37
CA ARG A 168 14.30 11.92 50.97
C ARG A 168 13.66 12.16 52.35
N GLU A 169 12.78 11.28 52.80
CA GLU A 169 12.33 11.16 54.21
C GLU A 169 13.19 10.13 54.94
#